data_AF-A0A060C1I0-F1
#
_entry.id   AF-A0A060C1I0-F1
#
_cell.length_a   1.000
_cell.length_b   1.000
_cell.length_c   1.000
_cell.angle_alpha   90.00
_cell.angle_beta   90.00
_cell.angle_gamma   90.00
#
_symmetry.space_group_name_H-M   'P 1'
#
loop_
_entity.id
_entity.type
_entity.pdbx_description
1 polymer ?
#
loop_
_entity_poly.entity_id
_entity_poly.type
_entity_poly.pdbx_seq_one_letter_code
_entity_poly.pdbx_strand_id
1 'polypeptide(L)'
;KTGRFKRAIEKNVLPSWDPCLFLDDNGRLYLYYGSSNEYPLKAVELNRSDFYPISKIHDIMMLRPEEHGWERFGMNNDDEVTLRPFYRRSLYD
;
A
#
# COMPACT_ATOMS: atom_id res chain seq x y z
N LYS A 1 4.77 0.85 27.34
CA LYS A 1 3.83 0.79 26.20
C LYS A 1 2.46 1.24 26.69
N THR A 2 2.09 2.50 26.48
CA THR A 2 0.86 3.09 27.05
C THR A 2 -0.35 3.00 26.12
N GLY A 3 -0.18 2.45 24.90
CA GLY A 3 -1.23 2.40 23.87
C GLY A 3 -1.68 3.77 23.36
N ARG A 4 -1.05 4.86 23.85
CA ARG A 4 -1.41 6.21 23.45
C ARG A 4 -0.70 6.56 22.15
N PHE A 5 -1.49 6.77 21.11
CA PHE A 5 -1.02 7.34 19.87
C PHE A 5 -0.65 8.80 20.07
N LYS A 6 0.45 9.20 19.43
CA LYS A 6 0.84 10.59 19.28
C LYS A 6 0.90 10.91 17.80
N ARG A 7 0.46 12.10 17.43
CA ARG A 7 0.59 12.60 16.07
C ARG A 7 2.08 12.74 15.74
N ALA A 8 2.50 12.10 14.65
CA ALA A 8 3.89 12.16 14.18
C ALA A 8 4.15 13.43 13.36
N ILE A 9 3.24 13.77 12.44
CA ILE A 9 3.30 14.95 11.56
C ILE A 9 1.90 15.54 11.38
N GLU A 10 1.81 16.81 10.95
CA GLU A 10 0.52 17.49 10.74
C GLU A 10 -0.22 16.95 9.51
N LYS A 11 0.49 16.76 8.40
CA LYS A 11 -0.10 16.40 7.11
C LYS A 11 0.90 15.61 6.27
N ASN A 12 0.45 14.49 5.71
CA ASN A 12 1.18 13.77 4.68
C ASN A 12 0.98 14.43 3.31
N VAL A 13 2.03 14.41 2.47
CA VAL A 13 2.01 15.03 1.14
C VAL A 13 1.63 14.04 0.04
N LEU A 14 1.70 12.73 0.32
CA LEU A 14 1.35 11.68 -0.64
C LEU A 14 -0.07 11.13 -0.41
N PRO A 15 -0.73 10.63 -1.48
CA PRO A 15 -1.95 9.84 -1.34
C PRO A 15 -1.71 8.69 -0.37
N SER A 16 -2.63 8.49 0.57
CA SER A 16 -2.44 7.53 1.67
C SER A 16 -3.59 6.53 1.76
N TRP A 17 -4.19 6.14 0.64
CA TRP A 17 -5.13 5.00 0.67
C TRP A 17 -4.36 3.72 0.95
N ASP A 18 -4.78 3.02 2.00
CA ASP A 18 -4.21 1.77 2.53
C ASP A 18 -2.67 1.82 2.68
N PRO A 19 -2.12 2.74 3.50
CA PRO A 19 -0.68 2.94 3.59
C PRO A 19 -0.02 1.87 4.46
N CYS A 20 1.17 1.41 4.06
CA CYS A 20 2.01 0.53 4.84
C CYS A 20 3.42 1.14 4.94
N LEU A 21 3.92 1.31 6.16
CA LEU A 21 5.28 1.75 6.43
C LEU A 21 6.18 0.55 6.67
N PHE A 22 7.33 0.52 5.99
CA PHE A 22 8.37 -0.49 6.16
C PHE A 22 9.68 0.21 6.53
N LEU A 23 10.19 -0.06 7.72
CA LEU A 23 11.51 0.38 8.15
C LEU A 23 12.49 -0.76 7.90
N ASP A 24 13.41 -0.56 6.97
CA ASP A 24 14.44 -1.53 6.60
C ASP A 24 15.56 -1.57 7.65
N ASP A 25 16.36 -2.64 7.65
CA ASP A 25 17.43 -2.87 8.64
C ASP A 25 18.57 -1.85 8.53
N ASN A 26 18.73 -1.23 7.36
CA ASN A 26 19.65 -0.11 7.13
C ASN A 26 19.12 1.24 7.65
N GLY A 27 17.92 1.25 8.24
CA GLY A 27 17.30 2.45 8.80
C GLY A 27 16.57 3.34 7.79
N ARG A 28 16.38 2.89 6.55
CA ARG A 28 15.59 3.59 5.52
C ARG A 28 14.10 3.27 5.69
N LEU A 29 13.26 4.29 5.54
CA LEU A 29 11.82 4.17 5.70
C LEU A 29 11.13 4.24 4.35
N TYR A 30 10.25 3.29 4.09
CA TYR A 30 9.47 3.21 2.86
C TYR A 30 7.99 3.30 3.16
N LEU A 31 7.27 4.03 2.32
CA LEU A 31 5.82 4.03 2.25
C LEU A 31 5.37 3.26 1.02
N TYR A 32 4.55 2.24 1.26
CA TYR A 32 3.77 1.56 0.24
C TYR A 32 2.34 2.05 0.31
N TYR A 33 1.76 2.42 -0.83
CA TYR A 33 0.39 2.92 -0.88
C TYR A 33 -0.23 2.66 -2.24
N GLY A 34 -1.56 2.64 -2.26
CA GLY A 34 -2.36 2.36 -3.46
C GLY A 34 -3.34 1.22 -3.21
N SER A 35 -4.57 1.43 -3.66
CA SER A 35 -5.66 0.48 -3.56
C SER A 35 -6.48 0.59 -4.84
N SER A 36 -6.10 -0.16 -5.88
CA SER A 36 -6.66 0.00 -7.23
C SER A 36 -6.53 -1.27 -8.08
N ASN A 37 -7.47 -1.43 -9.02
CA ASN A 37 -7.46 -2.42 -10.09
C ASN A 37 -6.85 -1.88 -11.38
N GLU A 38 -6.70 -0.57 -11.46
CA GLU A 38 -6.23 0.15 -12.64
C GLU A 38 -4.82 0.70 -12.45
N TYR A 39 -4.46 1.05 -11.23
CA TYR A 39 -3.15 1.61 -10.91
C TYR A 39 -2.28 0.64 -10.11
N PRO A 40 -0.97 0.58 -10.39
CA PRO A 40 -0.06 -0.26 -9.63
C PRO A 40 0.11 0.25 -8.19
N LEU A 41 0.46 -0.69 -7.31
CA LEU A 41 0.99 -0.41 -5.98
C LEU A 41 2.26 0.43 -6.11
N LYS A 42 2.36 1.46 -5.28
CA LYS A 42 3.45 2.44 -5.31
C LYS A 42 4.34 2.29 -4.09
N ALA A 43 5.63 2.49 -4.28
CA ALA A 43 6.63 2.54 -3.23
C ALA A 43 7.46 3.82 -3.33
N VAL A 44 7.78 4.40 -2.18
CA VAL A 44 8.59 5.61 -2.09
C VAL A 44 9.36 5.64 -0.78
N GLU A 45 10.61 6.07 -0.84
CA GLU A 45 11.42 6.29 0.35
C GLU A 45 11.06 7.63 0.99
N LEU A 46 10.93 7.62 2.31
CA LEU A 46 10.59 8.76 3.13
C LEU A 46 11.75 9.14 4.05
N ASN A 47 11.89 10.44 4.30
CA ASN A 47 12.67 10.94 5.42
C ASN A 47 11.97 10.58 6.74
N ARG A 48 12.73 10.05 7.70
CA ARG A 48 12.21 9.57 8.99
C ARG A 48 11.74 10.67 9.94
N SER A 49 12.22 11.90 9.74
CA SER A 49 11.94 13.02 10.64
C SER A 49 10.61 13.70 10.31
N ASP A 50 10.28 13.80 9.03
CA ASP A 50 9.15 14.59 8.53
C ASP A 50 8.24 13.82 7.56
N PHE A 51 8.58 12.56 7.23
CA PHE A 51 7.85 11.69 6.31
C PHE A 51 7.75 12.26 4.88
N TYR A 52 8.64 13.20 4.53
CA TYR A 52 8.68 13.75 3.18
C TYR A 52 9.33 12.76 2.21
N PRO A 53 8.83 12.62 0.98
CA PRO A 53 9.44 11.77 -0.04
C PRO A 53 10.86 12.24 -0.38
N ILE A 54 11.82 11.31 -0.36
CA ILE A 54 13.22 11.57 -0.74
C ILE A 54 13.64 10.84 -2.01
N SER A 55 12.84 9.88 -2.48
CA SER A 55 13.02 9.21 -3.77
C SER A 55 11.94 9.61 -4.77
N LYS A 56 12.13 9.18 -6.03
CA LYS A 56 11.01 9.08 -6.98
C LYS A 56 10.01 8.03 -6.47
N ILE A 57 8.76 8.16 -6.91
CA ILE A 57 7.74 7.14 -6.69
C ILE A 57 7.98 6.02 -7.70
N HIS A 58 7.96 4.77 -7.21
CA HIS A 58 8.15 3.58 -8.01
C HIS A 58 6.85 2.79 -8.08
N ASP A 59 6.46 2.39 -9.28
CA ASP A 59 5.41 1.40 -9.50
C ASP A 59 6.02 0.01 -9.34
N ILE A 60 5.54 -0.77 -8.37
CA ILE A 60 6.22 -2.01 -7.95
C ILE A 60 5.43 -3.28 -8.21
N MET A 61 4.11 -3.20 -8.29
CA MET A 61 3.26 -4.37 -8.51
C MET A 61 1.92 -3.94 -9.10
N MET A 62 1.43 -4.70 -10.07
CA MET A 62 0.10 -4.55 -10.66
C MET A 62 -0.56 -5.93 -10.67
N LEU A 63 -1.88 -5.95 -10.57
CA LEU A 63 -2.61 -7.20 -10.64
C LEU A 63 -2.53 -7.82 -12.03
N ARG A 64 -2.42 -9.14 -12.02
CA ARG A 64 -2.42 -10.06 -13.15
C ARG A 64 -3.36 -11.24 -12.82
N PRO A 65 -4.67 -11.00 -12.72
CA PRO A 65 -5.64 -12.01 -12.29
C PRO A 65 -5.78 -13.22 -13.23
N GLU A 66 -5.28 -13.10 -14.47
CA GLU A 66 -5.16 -14.20 -15.43
C GLU A 66 -3.94 -15.10 -15.16
N GLU A 67 -2.88 -14.54 -14.57
CA GLU A 67 -1.64 -15.27 -14.22
C GLU A 67 -1.69 -15.79 -12.78
N HIS A 68 -2.34 -15.05 -11.87
CA HIS A 68 -2.35 -15.29 -10.43
C HIS A 68 -3.78 -15.62 -9.95
N GLY A 69 -4.03 -16.89 -9.61
CA GLY A 69 -5.35 -17.37 -9.18
C GLY A 69 -5.87 -16.81 -7.84
N TRP A 70 -5.06 -16.05 -7.10
CA TRP A 70 -5.39 -15.46 -5.80
C TRP A 70 -5.77 -13.96 -5.88
N GLU A 71 -5.68 -13.35 -7.05
CA GLU A 71 -5.98 -11.93 -7.27
C GLU A 71 -7.42 -11.76 -7.80
N ARG A 72 -8.41 -12.37 -7.15
CA ARG A 72 -9.81 -12.33 -7.60
C ARG A 72 -10.74 -12.01 -6.45
N PHE A 73 -11.80 -11.27 -6.74
CA PHE A 73 -12.79 -10.86 -5.75
C PHE A 73 -13.93 -11.89 -5.71
N GLY A 74 -14.84 -11.74 -4.76
CA GLY A 74 -15.95 -12.68 -4.53
C GLY A 74 -15.67 -13.59 -3.34
N MET A 75 -16.75 -14.09 -2.72
CA MET A 75 -16.68 -14.94 -1.52
C MET A 75 -15.79 -16.18 -1.74
N ASN A 76 -15.67 -16.66 -2.98
CA ASN A 76 -14.84 -17.81 -3.34
C ASN A 76 -13.72 -17.46 -4.34
N ASN A 77 -13.31 -16.19 -4.44
CA ASN A 77 -12.33 -15.70 -5.44
C ASN A 77 -12.72 -16.02 -6.91
N ASP A 78 -14.01 -16.07 -7.20
CA ASP A 78 -14.60 -16.52 -8.46
C ASP A 78 -15.42 -15.44 -9.18
N ASP A 79 -15.43 -14.21 -8.67
CA ASP A 79 -16.19 -13.11 -9.29
C ASP A 79 -15.45 -12.56 -10.51
N GLU A 80 -15.85 -13.02 -11.69
CA GLU A 80 -15.36 -12.55 -13.00
C GLU A 80 -16.25 -11.45 -13.61
N VAL A 81 -17.37 -11.10 -12.96
CA VAL A 81 -18.49 -10.39 -13.62
C VAL A 81 -18.82 -9.06 -12.96
N THR A 82 -18.66 -8.93 -11.64
CA THR A 82 -19.22 -7.82 -10.85
C THR A 82 -18.17 -6.79 -10.41
N LEU A 83 -16.95 -7.21 -10.10
CA LEU A 83 -15.84 -6.34 -9.70
C LEU A 83 -14.51 -6.81 -10.32
N ARG A 84 -13.89 -5.97 -11.16
CA ARG A 84 -12.54 -6.24 -11.65
C ARG A 84 -11.53 -6.19 -10.50
N PRO A 85 -10.55 -7.11 -10.43
CA PRO A 85 -9.70 -7.24 -9.26
C PRO A 85 -8.86 -6.00 -8.96
N PHE A 86 -8.88 -5.48 -7.72
CA PHE A 86 -8.02 -4.42 -7.17
C PHE A 86 -7.13 -4.89 -6.01
N TYR A 87 -5.95 -4.29 -5.82
CA TYR A 87 -5.11 -4.62 -4.66
C TYR A 87 -5.67 -3.91 -3.42
N ARG A 88 -6.11 -4.64 -2.38
CA ARG A 88 -6.43 -4.07 -1.05
C ARG A 88 -5.71 -4.89 0.01
N ARG A 89 -4.85 -4.25 0.79
CA ARG A 89 -4.19 -4.90 1.93
C ARG A 89 -5.02 -4.67 3.19
N SER A 90 -6.07 -5.48 3.40
CA SER A 90 -6.64 -5.67 4.75
C SER A 90 -5.83 -6.75 5.44
N LEU A 91 -5.20 -6.44 6.58
CA LEU A 91 -4.50 -7.42 7.43
C LEU A 91 -5.42 -8.03 8.49
N TYR A 92 -6.73 -8.02 8.26
CA TYR A 92 -7.69 -8.67 9.14
C TYR A 92 -8.75 -9.36 8.28
N ASP A 93 -8.65 -10.69 8.23
CA ASP A 93 -9.78 -11.60 8.38
C ASP A 93 -9.77 -12.12 9.83
#